data_AF-A0A3Q9J3F9-F1
#
_entry.id   AF-A0A3Q9J3F9-F1
#
_cell.length_a   1.000
_cell.length_b   1.000
_cell.length_c   1.000
_cell.angle_alpha   90.00
_cell.angle_beta   90.00
_cell.angle_gamma   90.00
#
_symmetry.space_group_name_H-M   'P 1'
#
loop_
_entity.id
_entity.type
_entity.pdbx_description
1 polymer ?
#
loop_
_entity_poly.entity_id
_entity_poly.type
_entity_poly.pdbx_seq_one_letter_code
_entity_poly.pdbx_strand_id
1 'polypeptide(L)'
;MPNIALELGKQSASLGVQSAYGQQEDVDGIRIIPVALTWSGFGGGSDEQGNGGGGGGGYALPLGAYIRRGDDLRFEPNIVSVLAVGIPFVWVAGRALSRVIRALKK
;
A
#
# COMPACT_ATOMS: atom_id res chain seq x y z
N MET A 1 -28.74 13.70 12.96
CA MET A 1 -27.47 14.32 12.54
C MET A 1 -26.50 13.18 12.23
N PRO A 2 -25.86 13.12 11.06
CA PRO A 2 -24.89 12.08 10.75
C PRO A 2 -23.78 12.11 11.80
N ASN A 3 -23.57 10.98 12.48
CA ASN A 3 -22.55 10.86 13.50
C ASN A 3 -21.20 10.64 12.80
N ILE A 4 -20.55 11.75 12.46
CA ILE A 4 -19.30 11.78 11.70
C ILE A 4 -18.23 10.90 12.37
N ALA A 5 -18.21 10.85 13.70
CA ALA A 5 -17.30 9.97 14.44
C ALA A 5 -17.59 8.47 14.21
N LEU A 6 -18.86 8.10 14.03
CA LEU A 6 -19.26 6.72 13.71
C LEU A 6 -18.88 6.34 12.27
N GLU A 7 -19.03 7.24 11.30
CA GLU A 7 -18.62 7.00 9.91
C GLU A 7 -17.10 6.92 9.77
N LEU A 8 -16.38 7.84 10.43
CA LEU A 8 -14.91 7.81 10.49
C LEU A 8 -14.39 6.55 11.21
N GLY A 9 -15.07 6.10 12.26
CA GLY A 9 -14.77 4.85 12.96
C GLY A 9 -14.99 3.60 12.11
N LYS A 10 -16.00 3.59 11.24
CA LYS A 10 -16.20 2.49 10.27
C LYS A 10 -15.13 2.50 9.18
N GLN A 11 -14.72 3.68 8.71
CA GLN A 11 -13.65 3.81 7.72
C GLN A 11 -12.29 3.40 8.29
N SER A 12 -11.97 3.78 9.52
CA SER A 12 -10.73 3.38 10.17
C SER A 12 -10.66 1.87 10.45
N ALA A 13 -11.79 1.22 10.72
CA ALA A 13 -11.85 -0.24 10.91
C ALA A 13 -11.49 -1.05 9.64
N SER A 14 -11.49 -0.41 8.46
CA SER A 14 -11.04 -1.04 7.20
C SER A 14 -9.51 -1.02 7.03
N LEU A 15 -8.79 -0.31 7.90
CA LEU A 15 -7.33 -0.25 7.93
C LEU A 15 -6.77 -1.52 8.57
N GLY A 16 -6.05 -2.33 7.79
CA GLY A 16 -5.49 -3.59 8.27
C GLY A 16 -5.06 -4.49 7.12
N VAL A 17 -4.92 -5.80 7.35
CA VAL A 17 -4.54 -6.75 6.30
C VAL A 17 -5.50 -6.70 5.10
N GLN A 18 -6.78 -6.42 5.32
CA GLN A 18 -7.76 -6.24 4.25
C GLN A 18 -7.50 -5.01 3.37
N SER A 19 -6.83 -3.97 3.86
CA SER A 19 -6.48 -2.84 3.00
C SER A 19 -5.32 -3.19 2.05
N ALA A 20 -4.51 -4.19 2.40
CA ALA A 20 -3.40 -4.65 1.56
C ALA A 20 -3.84 -5.62 0.45
N TYR A 21 -4.96 -6.34 0.63
CA TYR A 21 -5.46 -7.35 -0.31
C TYR A 21 -6.81 -6.95 -0.89
N GLY A 22 -6.89 -6.87 -2.22
CA GLY A 22 -8.12 -6.65 -2.94
C GLY A 22 -9.07 -7.86 -2.87
N GLN A 23 -10.33 -7.64 -3.26
CA GLN A 23 -11.26 -8.74 -3.46
C GLN A 23 -10.74 -9.67 -4.54
N GLN A 24 -11.02 -10.96 -4.39
CA GLN A 24 -10.65 -11.94 -5.40
C GLN A 24 -11.51 -11.72 -6.65
N GLU A 25 -10.85 -11.52 -7.78
CA GLU A 25 -11.47 -11.42 -9.10
C GLU A 25 -11.16 -12.67 -9.92
N ASP A 26 -12.08 -13.05 -10.80
CA ASP A 26 -11.89 -14.13 -11.77
C ASP A 26 -11.83 -13.51 -13.17
N VAL A 27 -10.69 -13.66 -13.84
CA VAL A 27 -10.45 -13.15 -15.19
C VAL A 27 -10.04 -14.32 -16.05
N ASP A 28 -10.90 -14.71 -17.00
CA ASP A 28 -10.67 -15.84 -17.91
C ASP A 28 -10.32 -17.16 -17.20
N GLY A 29 -10.94 -17.44 -16.04
CA GLY A 29 -10.68 -18.64 -15.24
C GLY A 29 -9.42 -18.55 -14.38
N ILE A 30 -8.73 -17.41 -14.39
CA ILE A 30 -7.59 -17.10 -13.53
C ILE A 30 -8.11 -16.31 -12.34
N ARG A 31 -7.92 -16.87 -11.14
CA ARG A 31 -8.28 -16.19 -9.90
C ARG A 31 -7.15 -15.27 -9.47
N ILE A 32 -7.44 -13.99 -9.29
CA ILE A 32 -6.49 -12.92 -9.01
C ILE A 32 -6.86 -12.29 -7.67
N ILE A 33 -5.88 -12.11 -6.79
CA ILE A 33 -6.03 -11.36 -5.54
C ILE A 33 -5.05 -10.18 -5.61
N PRO A 34 -5.53 -8.96 -5.89
CA PRO A 34 -4.68 -7.78 -5.99
C PRO A 34 -3.99 -7.47 -4.66
N VAL A 35 -2.77 -6.96 -4.71
CA VAL A 35 -2.01 -6.53 -3.54
C VAL A 35 -1.56 -5.08 -3.73
N ALA A 36 -1.87 -4.22 -2.77
CA ALA A 36 -1.51 -2.82 -2.80
C ALA A 36 -0.97 -2.33 -1.45
N LEU A 37 -0.03 -1.39 -1.49
CA LEU A 37 0.30 -0.57 -0.33
C LEU A 37 -0.71 0.56 -0.25
N THR A 38 -1.49 0.58 0.82
CA THR A 38 -2.54 1.57 1.02
C THR A 38 -2.29 2.37 2.27
N TRP A 39 -2.55 3.66 2.20
CA TRP A 39 -2.67 4.50 3.38
C TRP A 39 -3.84 5.47 3.20
N SER A 40 -4.56 5.71 4.28
CA SER A 40 -5.63 6.72 4.30
C SER A 40 -5.60 7.47 5.61
N GLY A 41 -6.01 8.73 5.55
CA GLY A 41 -6.09 9.62 6.69
C GLY A 41 -7.41 10.39 6.67
N PHE A 42 -7.97 10.59 7.85
CA PHE A 42 -9.21 11.32 8.05
C PHE A 42 -9.04 12.30 9.21
N GLY A 43 -9.71 13.45 9.11
CA GLY A 43 -9.70 14.49 10.13
C GLY A 43 -11.04 15.20 10.16
N GLY A 44 -11.47 15.60 11.35
CA GLY A 44 -12.69 16.36 11.54
C GLY A 44 -12.58 17.28 12.75
N GLY A 45 -13.40 18.32 12.76
CA GLY A 45 -13.49 19.28 13.85
C GLY A 45 -14.84 19.99 13.85
N SER A 46 -15.20 20.58 14.98
CA SER A 46 -16.44 21.32 15.15
C SER A 46 -16.23 22.55 16.03
N ASP A 47 -17.07 23.57 15.84
CA ASP A 47 -17.15 24.73 16.72
C ASP A 47 -18.14 24.52 17.89
N GLU A 48 -18.21 25.48 18.82
CA GLU A 48 -19.11 25.47 19.98
C GLU A 48 -20.59 25.64 19.59
N GLN A 49 -20.86 26.12 18.37
CA GLN A 49 -22.22 26.28 17.82
C GLN A 49 -22.72 25.00 17.12
N GLY A 50 -21.89 23.95 17.10
CA GLY A 50 -22.23 22.65 16.53
C GLY A 50 -22.01 22.56 15.02
N ASN A 51 -21.38 23.56 14.40
CA ASN A 51 -20.97 23.47 13.01
C ASN A 51 -19.71 22.61 12.91
N GLY A 52 -19.86 21.43 12.30
CA GLY A 52 -18.79 20.47 12.11
C GLY A 52 -18.38 20.34 10.65
N GLY A 53 -17.08 20.14 10.42
CA GLY A 53 -16.50 19.82 9.12
C GLY A 53 -15.55 18.62 9.24
N GLY A 54 -15.47 17.84 8.17
CA GLY A 54 -14.58 16.69 8.10
C GLY A 54 -14.05 16.49 6.69
N GLY A 55 -12.86 15.91 6.59
CA GLY A 55 -12.21 15.58 5.33
C GLY A 55 -11.38 14.30 5.47
N GLY A 56 -11.18 13.61 4.36
CA GLY A 56 -10.37 12.42 4.29
C GLY A 56 -9.75 12.23 2.93
N GLY A 57 -8.67 11.46 2.88
CA GLY A 57 -7.96 11.12 1.66
C GLY A 57 -7.24 9.79 1.80
N GLY A 58 -6.92 9.18 0.66
CA GLY A 58 -6.24 7.90 0.61
C GLY A 58 -5.38 7.77 -0.63
N TYR A 59 -4.48 6.80 -0.57
CA TYR A 59 -3.54 6.44 -1.63
C TYR A 59 -3.43 4.93 -1.70
N ALA A 60 -3.30 4.42 -2.91
CA ALA A 60 -3.08 3.01 -3.17
C ALA A 60 -1.97 2.86 -4.22
N LEU A 61 -0.92 2.12 -3.88
CA LEU A 61 0.18 1.79 -4.76
C LEU A 61 0.13 0.29 -5.07
N PRO A 62 -0.13 -0.12 -6.32
CA PRO A 62 -0.25 -1.52 -6.68
C PRO A 62 1.12 -2.21 -6.59
N LEU A 63 1.24 -3.21 -5.73
CA LEU A 63 2.48 -3.96 -5.54
C LEU A 63 2.54 -5.21 -6.42
N GLY A 64 1.39 -5.77 -6.78
CA GLY A 64 1.29 -7.00 -7.57
C GLY A 64 -0.03 -7.69 -7.34
N ALA A 65 -0.09 -8.99 -7.62
CA ALA A 65 -1.25 -9.82 -7.31
C ALA A 65 -0.83 -11.26 -7.02
N TYR A 66 -1.60 -11.95 -6.18
CA TYR A 66 -1.54 -13.41 -6.16
C TYR A 66 -2.40 -13.95 -7.29
N ILE A 67 -1.78 -14.75 -8.16
CA ILE A 67 -2.43 -15.39 -9.30
C ILE A 67 -2.51 -16.88 -9.02
N ARG A 68 -3.73 -17.42 -9.04
CA ARG A 68 -3.98 -18.85 -8.91
C ARG A 68 -4.23 -19.47 -10.28
N ARG A 69 -3.34 -20.39 -10.68
CA ARG A 69 -3.46 -21.23 -11.88
C ARG A 69 -3.59 -22.68 -11.44
N GLY A 70 -4.82 -23.20 -11.43
CA GLY A 70 -5.12 -24.52 -10.86
C GLY A 70 -4.81 -24.58 -9.36
N ASP A 71 -3.84 -25.42 -8.99
CA ASP A 71 -3.37 -25.60 -7.61
C ASP A 71 -2.15 -24.73 -7.25
N ASP A 72 -1.54 -24.05 -8.22
CA ASP A 72 -0.41 -23.15 -7.97
C ASP A 72 -0.88 -21.74 -7.64
N LEU A 73 -0.36 -21.17 -6.54
CA LEU A 73 -0.61 -19.80 -6.11
C LEU A 73 0.71 -19.06 -6.07
N ARG A 74 0.90 -18.09 -6.96
CA ARG A 74 2.13 -17.30 -7.03
C ARG A 74 1.85 -15.83 -6.90
N PHE A 75 2.75 -15.12 -6.23
CA PHE A 75 2.76 -13.67 -6.26
C PHE A 75 3.46 -13.19 -7.53
N GLU A 76 2.74 -12.43 -8.35
CA GLU A 76 3.30 -11.73 -9.51
C GLU A 76 3.47 -10.24 -9.16
N PRO A 77 4.73 -9.77 -8.98
CA PRO A 77 5.00 -8.40 -8.60
C PRO A 77 4.80 -7.42 -9.76
N ASN A 78 4.35 -6.21 -9.45
CA ASN A 78 4.33 -5.10 -10.40
C ASN A 78 5.77 -4.62 -10.65
N ILE A 79 6.21 -4.71 -11.91
CA ILE A 79 7.56 -4.31 -12.34
C ILE A 79 7.86 -2.84 -12.00
N VAL A 80 6.86 -1.95 -12.13
CA VAL A 80 7.04 -0.53 -11.79
C VAL A 80 7.38 -0.37 -10.31
N SER A 81 6.66 -1.08 -9.44
CA SER A 81 6.88 -1.05 -7.99
C SER A 81 8.22 -1.68 -7.60
N VAL A 82 8.62 -2.76 -8.26
CA VAL A 82 9.95 -3.38 -8.07
C VAL A 82 11.05 -2.41 -8.48
N LEU A 83 10.93 -1.73 -9.62
CA LEU A 83 11.93 -0.77 -10.08
C LEU A 83 12.00 0.47 -9.19
N ALA A 84 10.85 0.98 -8.72
CA ALA A 84 10.77 2.15 -7.85
C ALA A 84 11.58 1.96 -6.55
N VAL A 85 11.58 0.75 -5.99
CA VAL A 85 12.36 0.42 -4.79
C VAL A 85 13.77 -0.10 -5.13
N GLY A 86 13.88 -0.88 -6.22
CA GLY A 86 15.12 -1.54 -6.63
C GLY A 86 16.21 -0.57 -7.11
N ILE A 87 15.84 0.45 -7.88
CA ILE A 87 16.80 1.46 -8.37
C ILE A 87 17.53 2.18 -7.23
N PRO A 88 16.83 2.81 -6.25
CA PRO A 88 17.51 3.47 -5.14
C PRO A 88 18.29 2.48 -4.27
N PHE A 89 17.77 1.26 -4.07
CA PHE A 89 18.48 0.21 -3.34
C PHE A 89 19.83 -0.13 -4.00
N VAL A 90 19.84 -0.42 -5.31
CA VAL A 90 21.06 -0.73 -6.06
C VAL A 90 22.04 0.43 -6.01
N TRP A 91 21.56 1.67 -6.13
CA TRP A 91 22.40 2.87 -6.05
C TRP A 91 23.09 3.01 -4.68
N VAL A 92 22.33 2.88 -3.59
CA VAL A 92 22.86 2.98 -2.22
C VAL A 92 23.83 1.84 -1.93
N ALA A 93 23.46 0.60 -2.26
CA ALA A 93 24.30 -0.58 -2.06
C ALA A 93 25.61 -0.48 -2.84
N GLY A 94 25.56 -0.10 -4.12
CA GLY A 94 26.75 0.10 -4.95
C GLY A 94 27.68 1.19 -4.41
N ARG A 95 27.11 2.29 -3.91
CA ARG A 95 27.89 3.39 -3.31
C ARG A 95 28.50 3.00 -1.97
N ALA A 96 27.79 2.23 -1.14
CA ALA A 96 28.29 1.70 0.12
C ALA A 96 29.45 0.73 -0.11
N LEU A 97 29.28 -0.24 -1.03
CA LEU A 97 30.31 -1.21 -1.40
C LEU A 97 31.58 -0.51 -1.92
N SER A 98 31.42 0.49 -2.78
CA SER A 98 32.54 1.27 -3.30
C SER A 98 33.35 1.96 -2.19
N ARG A 99 32.69 2.46 -1.14
CA ARG A 99 33.37 3.07 0.01
C ARG A 99 34.11 2.04 0.85
N VAL A 100 33.50 0.88 1.09
CA VAL A 100 34.13 -0.22 1.84
C VAL A 100 35.40 -0.68 1.12
N ILE A 101 35.33 -0.94 -0.20
CA ILE A 101 36.49 -1.33 -1.00
C ILE A 101 37.59 -0.27 -0.93
N ARG A 102 37.24 1.02 -1.00
CA ARG A 102 38.22 2.11 -0.90
C ARG A 102 38.88 2.20 0.48
N ALA A 103 38.16 1.88 1.55
CA ALA A 103 38.70 1.86 2.91
C ALA A 103 39.64 0.67 3.12
N LEU A 104 39.35 -0.49 2.55
CA LEU A 104 40.17 -1.71 2.65
C LEU A 104 41.44 -1.67 1.78
N LYS A 105 41.49 -0.78 0.78
CA LYS A 105 42.67 -0.55 -0.06
C LYS A 105 43.65 0.49 0.52
N LYS A 106 43.31 1.10 1.65
CA LYS A 106 44.23 1.93 2.45
C LYS A 106 44.86 1.07 3.54
#